data_AF-A0A7W1HIX5-F1
#
_entry.id   AF-A0A7W1HIX5-F1
#
_cell.length_a   1.000
_cell.length_b   1.000
_cell.length_c   1.000
_cell.angle_alpha   90.00
_cell.angle_beta   90.00
_cell.angle_gamma   90.00
#
_symmetry.space_group_name_H-M   'P 1'
#
loop_
_entity.id
_entity.type
_entity.pdbx_description
1 polymer ?
#
loop_
_entity_poly.entity_id
_entity_poly.type
_entity_poly.pdbx_seq_one_letter_code
_entity_poly.pdbx_strand_id
1 'polypeptide(L)'
;MINGAGQYGLLFLDAGGGSVASNTVTGFQLGVQLSGYAAPSVTGNILNEQSLAAIAYAEGSGGSVSANSCTNPGIPGIVVAPSATPTIGRNGCTLAQLE
;
A
#
# COMPACT_ATOMS: atom_id res chain seq x y z
N MET A 1 4.92 5.58 -14.04
CA MET A 1 5.99 5.06 -13.16
C MET A 1 6.25 6.09 -12.09
N ILE A 2 6.31 5.66 -10.82
CA ILE A 2 6.60 6.48 -9.65
C ILE A 2 7.93 5.94 -9.08
N ASN A 3 8.98 6.76 -9.09
CA ASN A 3 10.33 6.36 -8.70
C ASN A 3 10.92 7.44 -7.78
N GLY A 4 11.60 7.03 -6.72
CA GLY A 4 12.30 7.91 -5.80
C GLY A 4 13.05 7.13 -4.73
N ALA A 5 13.61 7.83 -3.74
CA ALA A 5 14.35 7.26 -2.61
C ALA A 5 13.82 7.76 -1.25
N GLY A 6 12.59 8.30 -1.26
CA GLY A 6 11.96 8.88 -0.08
C GLY A 6 11.25 7.85 0.79
N GLN A 7 10.65 8.33 1.87
CA GLN A 7 9.89 7.49 2.80
C GLN A 7 8.64 6.90 2.14
N TYR A 8 7.90 7.70 1.36
CA TYR A 8 6.62 7.30 0.77
C TYR A 8 6.63 7.57 -0.74
N GLY A 9 6.20 6.59 -1.54
CA GLY A 9 5.88 6.82 -2.96
C GLY A 9 4.58 7.59 -3.13
N LEU A 10 3.55 7.13 -2.42
CA LEU A 10 2.23 7.76 -2.31
C LEU A 10 1.78 7.75 -0.85
N LEU A 11 1.20 8.86 -0.41
CA LEU A 11 0.70 9.03 0.96
C LEU A 11 -0.72 9.59 0.94
N PHE A 12 -1.66 8.87 1.56
CA PHE A 12 -3.03 9.30 1.80
C PHE A 12 -3.24 9.54 3.29
N LEU A 13 -3.72 10.73 3.64
CA LEU A 13 -3.92 11.19 5.02
C LEU A 13 -5.37 11.60 5.26
N ASP A 14 -5.76 11.63 6.53
CA ASP A 14 -7.06 12.11 7.00
C ASP A 14 -8.23 11.48 6.22
N ALA A 15 -9.08 12.27 5.57
CA ALA A 15 -10.18 11.78 4.74
C ALA A 15 -9.79 11.62 3.26
N GLY A 16 -8.50 11.39 2.97
CA GLY A 16 -7.96 11.29 1.63
C GLY A 16 -8.56 10.12 0.85
N GLY A 17 -9.16 10.42 -0.30
CA GLY A 17 -9.69 9.43 -1.24
C GLY A 17 -8.96 9.43 -2.57
N GLY A 18 -9.52 8.72 -3.55
CA GLY A 18 -9.01 8.66 -4.91
C GLY A 18 -8.62 7.25 -5.34
N SER A 19 -7.81 7.16 -6.39
CA SER A 19 -7.36 5.87 -6.93
C SER A 19 -5.89 5.91 -7.32
N VAL A 20 -5.19 4.82 -7.02
CA VAL A 20 -3.86 4.51 -7.53
C VAL A 20 -4.00 3.25 -8.35
N ALA A 21 -3.89 3.37 -9.67
CA ALA A 21 -4.07 2.24 -10.55
C ALA A 21 -3.04 2.14 -11.67
N SER A 22 -2.64 0.92 -12.00
CA SER A 22 -1.76 0.61 -13.14
C SER A 22 -0.40 1.34 -13.12
N ASN A 23 0.18 1.51 -11.93
CA ASN A 23 1.51 2.11 -11.76
C ASN A 23 2.58 1.09 -11.39
N THR A 24 3.82 1.40 -11.75
CA THR A 24 5.01 0.82 -11.11
C THR A 24 5.53 1.79 -10.06
N VAL A 25 5.68 1.35 -8.81
CA VAL A 25 6.15 2.14 -7.66
C VAL A 25 7.45 1.54 -7.13
N THR A 26 8.56 2.29 -7.21
CA THR A 26 9.90 1.77 -6.94
C THR A 26 10.79 2.71 -6.11
N GLY A 27 11.66 2.12 -5.29
CA GLY A 27 12.77 2.80 -4.59
C GLY A 27 12.43 3.50 -3.26
N PHE A 28 11.16 3.51 -2.85
CA PHE A 28 10.72 4.12 -1.58
C PHE A 28 10.82 3.16 -0.39
N GLN A 29 10.78 3.67 0.84
CA GLN A 29 10.64 2.77 2.01
C GLN A 29 9.27 2.09 2.03
N LEU A 30 8.22 2.90 1.85
CA LEU A 30 6.83 2.48 1.71
C LEU A 30 6.32 2.86 0.32
N GLY A 31 5.74 1.90 -0.41
CA GLY A 31 5.22 2.16 -1.75
C GLY A 31 3.97 3.05 -1.68
N VAL A 32 2.96 2.57 -0.93
CA VAL A 32 1.72 3.31 -0.65
C VAL A 32 1.44 3.27 0.85
N GLN A 33 1.30 4.43 1.49
CA GLN A 33 0.89 4.57 2.88
C GLN A 33 -0.50 5.19 2.97
N LEU A 34 -1.34 4.63 3.83
CA LEU A 34 -2.65 5.15 4.19
C LEU A 34 -2.73 5.35 5.70
N SER A 35 -3.27 6.48 6.13
CA SER A 35 -3.46 6.82 7.55
C SER A 35 -4.75 7.63 7.75
N GLY A 36 -5.10 7.89 9.00
CA GLY A 36 -6.31 8.61 9.38
C GLY A 36 -7.54 7.77 9.07
N TYR A 37 -8.41 8.33 8.24
CA TYR A 37 -9.62 7.68 7.71
C TYR A 37 -9.55 7.57 6.18
N ALA A 38 -8.34 7.54 5.63
CA ALA A 38 -8.14 7.56 4.19
C ALA A 38 -8.73 6.30 3.56
N ALA A 39 -9.44 6.44 2.45
CA ALA A 39 -10.16 5.34 1.80
C ALA A 39 -10.06 5.35 0.25
N PRO A 40 -8.85 5.38 -0.34
CA PRO A 40 -8.64 5.25 -1.77
C PRO A 40 -8.76 3.79 -2.27
N SER A 41 -8.80 3.61 -3.59
CA SER A 41 -8.62 2.31 -4.24
C SER A 41 -7.19 2.13 -4.77
N VAL A 42 -6.52 1.05 -4.37
CA VAL A 42 -5.16 0.70 -4.82
C VAL A 42 -5.26 -0.56 -5.67
N THR A 43 -5.20 -0.41 -7.00
CA THR A 43 -5.51 -1.53 -7.92
C THR A 43 -4.51 -1.72 -9.05
N GLY A 44 -4.03 -2.94 -9.26
CA GLY A 44 -3.26 -3.26 -10.47
C GLY A 44 -1.87 -2.62 -10.51
N ASN A 45 -1.27 -2.32 -9.36
CA ASN A 45 0.07 -1.72 -9.30
C ASN A 45 1.16 -2.79 -9.13
N ILE A 46 2.34 -2.50 -9.68
CA ILE A 46 3.57 -3.26 -9.46
C ILE A 46 4.38 -2.50 -8.41
N LEU A 47 4.65 -3.16 -7.30
CA LEU A 47 5.40 -2.59 -6.18
C LEU A 47 6.72 -3.36 -6.03
N ASN A 48 7.83 -2.69 -6.28
CA ASN A 48 9.16 -3.28 -6.34
C ASN A 48 10.17 -2.41 -5.59
N GLU A 49 11.19 -3.02 -4.97
CA GLU A 49 12.25 -2.27 -4.29
C GLU A 49 11.76 -1.38 -3.13
N GLN A 50 10.69 -1.80 -2.44
CA GLN A 50 10.36 -1.21 -1.14
C GLN A 50 11.24 -1.80 -0.05
N SER A 51 11.70 -0.96 0.89
CA SER A 51 12.57 -1.40 1.97
C SER A 51 11.83 -1.72 3.27
N LEU A 52 10.58 -1.28 3.44
CA LEU A 52 9.78 -1.50 4.65
C LEU A 52 8.48 -2.27 4.37
N ALA A 53 7.61 -1.76 3.49
CA ALA A 53 6.43 -2.50 3.03
C ALA A 53 5.96 -1.96 1.67
N ALA A 54 5.28 -2.79 0.88
CA ALA A 54 4.74 -2.33 -0.40
C ALA A 54 3.53 -1.40 -0.19
N ILE A 55 2.55 -1.85 0.59
CA ILE A 55 1.33 -1.10 0.92
C ILE A 55 1.09 -1.20 2.42
N ALA A 56 0.85 -0.08 3.09
CA ALA A 56 0.61 -0.03 4.53
C ALA A 56 -0.68 0.74 4.84
N TYR A 57 -1.60 0.05 5.54
CA TYR A 57 -2.83 0.61 6.10
C TYR A 57 -2.64 0.83 7.59
N ALA A 58 -2.55 2.10 8.02
CA ALA A 58 -2.43 2.50 9.41
C ALA A 58 -3.70 3.16 9.95
N GLU A 59 -3.78 3.31 11.28
CA GLU A 59 -4.89 3.97 11.98
C GLU A 59 -6.26 3.42 11.54
N GLY A 60 -7.27 4.26 11.33
CA GLY A 60 -8.62 3.87 10.89
C GLY A 60 -8.77 3.82 9.36
N SER A 61 -7.66 3.71 8.61
CA SER A 61 -7.72 3.74 7.15
C SER A 61 -8.50 2.55 6.58
N GLY A 62 -9.13 2.79 5.43
CA GLY A 62 -9.96 1.83 4.72
C GLY A 62 -9.75 1.92 3.21
N GLY A 63 -10.81 1.66 2.45
CA GLY A 63 -10.75 1.62 0.99
C GLY A 63 -10.53 0.20 0.48
N SER A 64 -9.85 0.05 -0.66
CA SER A 64 -9.69 -1.27 -1.30
C SER A 64 -8.29 -1.49 -1.86
N VAL A 65 -7.84 -2.74 -1.81
CA VAL A 65 -6.56 -3.18 -2.38
C VAL A 65 -6.74 -4.46 -3.19
N SER A 66 -6.49 -4.41 -4.49
CA SER A 66 -6.67 -5.59 -5.36
C SER A 66 -5.75 -5.59 -6.58
N ALA A 67 -5.47 -6.77 -7.13
CA ALA A 67 -4.64 -6.97 -8.31
C ALA A 67 -3.23 -6.36 -8.24
N ASN A 68 -2.70 -6.05 -7.06
CA ASN A 68 -1.33 -5.55 -6.92
C ASN A 68 -0.32 -6.70 -6.88
N SER A 69 0.87 -6.48 -7.42
CA SER A 69 1.96 -7.46 -7.47
C SER A 69 3.18 -6.92 -6.74
N CYS A 70 3.71 -7.69 -5.80
CA CYS A 70 4.91 -7.33 -5.05
C CYS A 70 6.06 -8.22 -5.52
N THR A 71 7.17 -7.62 -5.96
CA THR A 71 8.29 -8.38 -6.54
C THR A 71 9.47 -8.58 -5.58
N ASN A 72 9.42 -7.97 -4.39
CA ASN A 72 10.48 -8.10 -3.38
C ASN A 72 10.05 -9.13 -2.31
N PRO A 73 10.62 -10.34 -2.29
CA PRO A 73 10.20 -11.40 -1.36
C PRO A 73 10.64 -11.14 0.09
N GLY A 74 11.60 -10.23 0.32
CA GLY A 74 12.18 -9.98 1.64
C GLY A 74 11.43 -8.96 2.49
N ILE A 75 10.35 -8.36 2.00
CA ILE A 75 9.57 -7.35 2.72
C ILE A 75 8.08 -7.73 2.79
N PRO A 76 7.36 -7.26 3.83
CA PRO A 76 5.91 -7.32 3.86
C PRO A 76 5.29 -6.67 2.62
N GLY A 77 4.35 -7.37 1.97
CA GLY A 77 3.59 -6.83 0.84
C GLY A 77 2.57 -5.80 1.33
N ILE A 78 1.43 -6.28 1.80
CA ILE A 78 0.34 -5.48 2.35
C ILE A 78 0.36 -5.64 3.86
N VAL A 79 0.55 -4.54 4.59
CA VAL A 79 0.51 -4.49 6.05
C VAL A 79 -0.77 -3.77 6.48
N VAL A 80 -1.51 -4.37 7.42
CA VAL A 80 -2.76 -3.82 7.93
C VAL A 80 -2.68 -3.70 9.45
N ALA A 81 -2.79 -2.48 9.96
CA ALA A 81 -2.87 -2.21 11.39
C ALA A 81 -4.19 -2.72 11.99
N PRO A 82 -4.26 -3.01 13.30
CA PRO A 82 -5.44 -3.62 13.92
C PRO A 82 -6.73 -2.80 13.76
N SER A 83 -6.61 -1.47 13.71
CA SER A 83 -7.74 -0.54 13.58
C SER A 83 -8.14 -0.26 12.12
N ALA A 84 -7.34 -0.70 11.15
CA ALA A 84 -7.58 -0.43 9.75
C ALA A 84 -8.56 -1.47 9.18
N THR A 85 -9.43 -1.03 8.26
CA THR A 85 -10.51 -1.87 7.69
C THR A 85 -10.55 -1.85 6.16
N PRO A 86 -9.44 -2.18 5.46
CA PRO A 86 -9.44 -2.24 4.01
C PRO A 86 -10.23 -3.44 3.49
N THR A 87 -10.85 -3.28 2.33
CA THR A 87 -11.37 -4.40 1.54
C THR A 87 -10.23 -5.02 0.73
N ILE A 88 -9.82 -6.23 1.10
CA ILE A 88 -8.69 -6.93 0.47
C ILE A 88 -9.21 -7.88 -0.62
N GLY A 89 -8.88 -7.57 -1.87
CA GLY A 89 -9.11 -8.44 -3.01
C GLY A 89 -7.95 -9.42 -3.27
N ARG A 90 -7.97 -10.10 -4.42
CA ARG A 90 -6.84 -10.93 -4.86
C ARG A 90 -5.61 -10.06 -5.10
N ASN A 91 -4.50 -10.34 -4.45
CA ASN A 91 -3.22 -9.67 -4.68
C ASN A 91 -2.10 -10.70 -4.82
N GLY A 92 -1.08 -10.38 -5.62
CA GLY A 92 0.19 -11.10 -5.68
C GLY A 92 1.20 -10.59 -4.65
N CYS A 93 0.72 -9.97 -3.57
CA CYS A 93 1.50 -9.48 -2.43
C CYS A 93 1.18 -10.33 -1.22
N THR A 94 2.17 -10.56 -0.35
CA THR A 94 1.92 -11.18 0.96
C THR A 94 1.06 -10.26 1.81
N LEU A 95 0.16 -10.81 2.61
CA LEU A 95 -0.65 -10.07 3.56
C LEU A 95 -0.12 -10.32 4.97
N ALA A 96 0.15 -9.25 5.71
CA ALA A 96 0.50 -9.29 7.12
C ALA A 96 -0.50 -8.41 7.90
N GLN A 97 -1.26 -9.04 8.79
CA GLN A 97 -2.12 -8.33 9.72
C GLN A 97 -1.38 -8.20 11.05
N LEU A 98 -1.27 -6.98 11.56
CA LEU A 98 -0.67 -6.73 12.86
C LEU A 98 -1.69 -7.11 13.95
N GLU A 99 -1.19 -7.70 15.03
CA GLU A 99 -1.99 -8.04 16.22
C GLU A 99 -2.06 -6.87 17.21
#